data_AF-A0AAJ5D9S0-F1
#
_entry.id   AF-A0AAJ5D9S0-F1
#
_cell.length_a   1.000
_cell.length_b   1.000
_cell.length_c   1.000
_cell.angle_alpha   90.00
_cell.angle_beta   90.00
_cell.angle_gamma   90.00
#
_symmetry.space_group_name_H-M   'P 1'
#
loop_
_entity.id
_entity.type
_entity.pdbx_description
1 polymer ?
#
loop_
_entity_poly.entity_id
_entity_poly.type
_entity_poly.pdbx_seq_one_letter_code
_entity_poly.pdbx_strand_id
1 'polypeptide(L)'
;MAKLLILNLQTGIPFQLLLNSETLMMYVKVKAKGVRFTIPIPYAFVNIAISILTSKFIQLMANKWTKDHFERKKIDFTFPPIDREVLKPIVRELKNYKGIVLVDVKANDGTEVKVKL
;
A
#
# COMPACT_ATOMS: atom_id res chain seq x y z
N MET A 1 -8.28 -28.74 -19.32
CA MET A 1 -9.15 -28.80 -18.12
C MET A 1 -8.67 -29.85 -17.12
N ALA A 2 -8.66 -31.15 -17.45
CA ALA A 2 -8.29 -32.21 -16.51
C ALA A 2 -6.88 -32.07 -15.89
N LYS A 3 -5.86 -31.68 -16.69
CA LYS A 3 -4.48 -31.46 -16.21
C LYS A 3 -4.36 -30.33 -15.16
N LEU A 4 -5.27 -29.35 -15.20
CA LEU A 4 -5.28 -28.19 -14.29
C LEU A 4 -5.93 -28.53 -12.95
N LEU A 5 -6.93 -29.41 -12.94
CA LEU A 5 -7.56 -29.92 -11.71
C LEU A 5 -6.60 -30.80 -10.90
N ILE A 6 -5.78 -31.60 -11.58
CA ILE A 6 -4.79 -32.50 -10.95
C ILE A 6 -3.69 -31.70 -10.22
N LEU A 7 -3.27 -30.56 -10.76
CA LEU A 7 -2.25 -29.70 -10.14
C LEU A 7 -2.74 -29.04 -8.83
N ASN A 8 -4.02 -28.67 -8.77
CA ASN A 8 -4.65 -28.08 -7.57
C ASN A 8 -4.69 -29.09 -6.41
N LEU A 9 -5.00 -30.37 -6.68
CA LEU A 9 -4.98 -31.44 -5.67
C LEU A 9 -3.59 -31.72 -5.10
N GLN A 10 -2.53 -31.56 -5.90
CA GLN A 10 -1.17 -31.93 -5.49
C GLN A 10 -0.42 -30.81 -4.77
N THR A 11 -0.80 -29.56 -5.01
CA THR A 11 -0.12 -28.38 -4.45
C THR A 11 -0.90 -27.67 -3.36
N GLY A 12 -2.20 -27.96 -3.20
CA GLY A 12 -3.08 -27.31 -2.21
C GLY A 12 -3.30 -25.82 -2.45
N ILE A 13 -2.73 -25.27 -3.52
CA ILE A 13 -2.84 -23.86 -3.89
C ILE A 13 -3.99 -23.75 -4.91
N PRO A 14 -5.05 -22.97 -4.60
CA PRO A 14 -6.18 -22.83 -5.49
C PRO A 14 -5.74 -22.24 -6.84
N PHE A 15 -6.24 -22.82 -7.94
CA PHE A 15 -5.90 -22.43 -9.32
C PHE A 15 -6.06 -20.92 -9.60
N GLN A 16 -7.00 -20.25 -8.91
CA GLN A 16 -7.20 -18.79 -8.91
C GLN A 16 -5.92 -18.00 -8.54
N LEU A 17 -5.10 -18.55 -7.65
CA LEU A 17 -3.88 -17.93 -7.13
C LEU A 17 -2.73 -17.95 -8.15
N LEU A 18 -2.73 -18.93 -9.06
CA LEU A 18 -1.75 -19.05 -10.15
C LEU A 18 -2.00 -17.99 -11.25
N LEU A 19 -3.27 -17.73 -11.56
CA LEU A 19 -3.74 -16.69 -12.50
C LEU A 19 -3.57 -15.26 -11.96
N ASN A 20 -3.58 -15.08 -10.63
CA ASN A 20 -3.40 -13.77 -9.98
C ASN A 20 -1.93 -13.32 -9.84
N SER A 21 -0.97 -14.12 -10.28
CA SER A 21 0.46 -13.78 -10.20
C SER A 21 0.84 -12.55 -11.05
N GLU A 22 -0.02 -12.14 -11.99
CA GLU A 22 0.18 -10.96 -12.84
C GLU A 22 -0.28 -9.63 -12.21
N THR A 23 -1.00 -9.62 -11.08
CA THR A 23 -1.56 -8.38 -10.50
C THR A 23 -0.82 -7.89 -9.25
N LEU A 24 0.51 -7.84 -9.33
CA LEU A 24 1.36 -7.26 -8.28
C LEU A 24 1.43 -5.72 -8.32
N MET A 25 0.48 -5.01 -8.96
CA MET A 25 0.57 -3.56 -9.17
C MET A 25 -0.67 -2.81 -8.65
N MET A 26 -0.44 -1.81 -7.80
CA MET A 26 -1.40 -0.79 -7.41
C MET A 26 -1.36 0.36 -8.41
N TYR A 27 -2.51 0.93 -8.78
CA TYR A 27 -2.58 2.05 -9.72
C TYR A 27 -2.94 3.35 -9.00
N VAL A 28 -2.05 4.33 -9.08
CA VAL A 28 -2.33 5.69 -8.61
C VAL A 28 -2.71 6.54 -9.81
N LYS A 29 -3.97 6.96 -9.86
CA LYS A 29 -4.50 7.86 -10.89
C LYS A 29 -4.56 9.27 -10.32
N VAL A 30 -3.82 10.18 -10.94
CA VAL A 30 -3.83 11.59 -10.61
C VAL A 30 -4.40 12.36 -11.79
N LYS A 31 -5.32 13.27 -11.51
CA LYS A 31 -5.90 14.17 -12.49
C LYS A 31 -5.75 15.58 -11.96
N ALA A 32 -4.86 16.34 -12.58
CA ALA A 32 -4.66 17.76 -12.29
C ALA A 32 -5.12 18.59 -13.49
N LYS A 33 -5.19 19.91 -13.34
CA LYS A 33 -5.62 20.83 -14.41
C LYS A 33 -4.75 20.63 -15.66
N GLY A 34 -5.35 20.06 -16.70
CA GLY A 34 -4.73 19.80 -18.00
C GLY A 34 -4.03 18.45 -18.18
N VAL A 35 -3.85 17.66 -17.10
CA VAL A 35 -3.04 16.43 -17.16
C VAL A 35 -3.64 15.28 -16.37
N ARG A 36 -3.60 14.07 -16.93
CA ARG A 36 -4.02 12.83 -16.29
C ARG A 36 -2.86 11.84 -16.32
N PHE A 37 -2.43 11.40 -15.14
CA PHE A 37 -1.33 10.46 -14.99
C PHE A 37 -1.80 9.21 -14.27
N THR A 38 -1.29 8.06 -14.69
CA THR A 38 -1.50 6.79 -13.99
C THR A 38 -0.13 6.19 -13.72
N ILE A 39 0.20 6.01 -12.45
CA ILE A 39 1.46 5.43 -12.00
C ILE A 39 1.16 4.02 -11.49
N PRO A 40 1.61 2.96 -12.20
CA PRO A 40 1.60 1.61 -11.66
C PRO A 40 2.71 1.48 -10.61
N ILE A 41 2.33 1.11 -9.39
CA ILE A 41 3.22 0.90 -8.26
C ILE A 41 3.22 -0.60 -7.94
N PRO A 42 4.28 -1.33 -8.29
CA PRO A 42 4.43 -2.70 -7.84
C PRO A 42 4.42 -2.81 -6.31
N TYR A 43 3.79 -3.83 -5.75
CA TYR A 43 3.77 -4.10 -4.31
C TYR A 43 5.17 -4.35 -3.71
N ALA A 44 6.19 -4.58 -4.55
CA ALA A 44 7.58 -4.57 -4.11
C ALA A 44 7.95 -3.22 -3.47
N PHE A 45 7.54 -2.10 -4.08
CA PHE A 45 7.76 -0.77 -3.51
C PHE A 45 6.99 -0.56 -2.22
N VAL A 46 5.77 -1.11 -2.11
CA VAL A 46 5.00 -1.08 -0.85
C VAL A 46 5.74 -1.83 0.26
N ASN A 47 6.30 -3.01 -0.03
CA ASN A 47 7.10 -3.77 0.93
C ASN A 47 8.38 -3.05 1.36
N ILE A 48 9.04 -2.34 0.42
CA ILE A 48 10.22 -1.50 0.71
C ILE A 48 9.80 -0.34 1.61
N ALA A 49 8.72 0.37 1.28
CA ALA A 49 8.20 1.46 2.09
C ALA A 49 7.87 1.00 3.52
N ILE A 50 7.21 -0.15 3.69
CA ILE A 50 6.94 -0.74 5.01
C ILE A 50 8.24 -1.01 5.76
N SER A 51 9.24 -1.57 5.10
CA SER A 51 10.52 -1.89 5.74
C SER A 51 11.27 -0.62 6.18
N ILE A 52 11.14 0.48 5.43
CA ILE A 52 11.68 1.79 5.79
C ILE A 52 10.90 2.39 6.98
N LEU A 53 9.57 2.42 6.90
CA LEU A 53 8.69 3.00 7.93
C LEU A 53 8.76 2.24 9.28
N THR A 54 9.00 0.93 9.23
CA THR A 54 9.12 0.08 10.43
C THR A 54 10.54 0.07 11.00
N SER A 55 11.50 0.72 10.35
CA SER A 55 12.85 0.84 10.86
C SER A 55 12.90 1.71 12.10
N LYS A 56 13.60 1.22 13.14
CA LYS A 56 13.83 1.95 14.39
C LYS A 56 14.44 3.33 14.14
N PHE A 57 15.31 3.48 13.15
CA PHE A 57 15.95 4.76 12.86
C PHE A 57 14.94 5.81 12.37
N ILE A 58 14.05 5.42 11.45
CA ILE A 58 13.00 6.29 10.92
C ILE A 58 11.99 6.63 12.00
N GLN A 59 11.59 5.67 12.84
CA GLN A 59 10.67 5.92 13.94
C GLN A 59 11.27 6.86 15.00
N LEU A 60 12.55 6.71 15.32
CA LEU A 60 13.25 7.62 16.23
C LEU A 60 13.37 9.02 15.64
N MET A 61 13.70 9.14 14.35
CA MET A 61 13.82 10.44 13.68
C MET A 61 12.45 11.11 13.53
N ALA A 62 11.41 10.36 13.18
CA ALA A 62 10.03 10.83 13.13
C ALA A 62 9.56 11.31 14.51
N ASN A 63 9.85 10.58 15.58
CA ASN A 63 9.50 10.99 16.94
C ASN A 63 10.24 12.26 17.38
N LYS A 64 11.52 12.42 17.00
CA LYS A 64 12.26 13.68 17.27
C LYS A 64 11.69 14.85 16.48
N TRP A 65 11.50 14.69 15.17
CA TRP A 65 10.94 15.72 14.29
C TRP A 65 9.52 16.13 14.71
N THR A 66 8.70 15.14 15.11
CA THR A 66 7.36 15.38 15.62
C THR A 66 7.42 16.16 16.93
N LYS A 67 8.28 15.82 17.88
CA LYS A 67 8.44 16.63 19.10
C LYS A 67 8.80 18.10 18.79
N ASP A 68 9.76 18.33 17.90
CA ASP A 68 10.22 19.68 17.55
C ASP A 68 9.14 20.54 16.84
N HIS A 69 8.25 19.91 16.06
CA HIS A 69 7.15 20.61 15.40
C HIS A 69 5.91 20.76 16.28
N PHE A 70 5.68 19.84 17.20
CA PHE A 70 4.48 19.78 18.02
C PHE A 70 4.62 20.54 19.34
N GLU A 71 5.83 20.77 19.87
CA GLU A 71 6.06 21.71 20.98
C GLU A 71 5.63 23.15 20.61
N ARG A 72 5.69 23.51 19.33
CA ARG A 72 5.17 24.80 18.84
C ARG A 72 3.65 24.86 18.72
N LYS A 73 2.93 23.73 18.77
CA LYS A 73 1.47 23.65 18.61
C LYS A 73 0.71 23.06 19.81
N LYS A 74 1.39 22.61 20.88
CA LYS A 74 0.79 21.99 22.10
C LYS A 74 -0.15 20.82 21.79
N ILE A 75 0.23 19.92 20.88
CA ILE A 75 -0.53 18.71 20.60
C ILE A 75 0.38 17.51 20.90
N ASP A 76 0.04 16.68 21.88
CA ASP A 76 0.84 15.51 22.29
C ASP A 76 0.62 14.31 21.36
N PHE A 77 0.92 14.47 20.08
CA PHE A 77 0.88 13.36 19.14
C PHE A 77 2.24 12.66 19.07
N THR A 78 2.35 11.49 19.71
CA THR A 78 3.50 10.60 19.52
C THR A 78 3.15 9.57 18.46
N PHE A 79 3.96 9.47 17.41
CA PHE A 79 3.71 8.48 16.36
C PHE A 79 3.88 7.07 16.96
N PRO A 80 2.84 6.23 16.98
CA PRO A 80 2.96 4.89 17.58
C PRO A 80 3.96 4.05 16.78
N PRO A 81 4.70 3.15 17.44
CA PRO A 81 5.62 2.26 16.74
C PRO A 81 4.83 1.43 15.72
N ILE A 82 5.21 1.54 14.45
CA ILE A 82 4.61 0.76 13.38
C ILE A 82 5.34 -0.59 13.34
N ASP A 83 4.60 -1.68 13.50
CA ASP A 83 5.14 -3.03 13.40
C ASP A 83 5.00 -3.59 11.96
N ARG A 84 6.11 -4.13 11.46
CA ARG A 84 6.18 -4.82 10.17
C ARG A 84 5.32 -6.07 10.16
N GLU A 85 5.24 -6.78 11.27
CA GLU A 85 4.47 -8.03 11.36
C GLU A 85 2.96 -7.79 11.31
N VAL A 86 2.50 -6.59 11.69
CA VAL A 86 1.10 -6.16 11.50
C VAL A 86 0.84 -5.73 10.06
N LEU A 87 1.79 -5.05 9.40
CA LEU A 87 1.59 -4.51 8.05
C LEU A 87 1.73 -5.54 6.92
N LYS A 88 2.62 -6.52 7.06
CA LYS A 88 2.81 -7.60 6.07
C LYS A 88 1.51 -8.35 5.72
N PRO A 89 0.71 -8.87 6.70
CA PRO A 89 -0.50 -9.62 6.39
C PRO A 89 -1.54 -8.73 5.70
N ILE A 90 -1.68 -7.47 6.13
CA ILE A 90 -2.57 -6.50 5.48
C ILE A 90 -2.20 -6.34 4.01
N VAL A 91 -0.92 -6.12 3.68
CA VAL A 91 -0.50 -5.98 2.27
C VAL A 91 -0.68 -7.27 1.48
N ARG A 92 -0.48 -8.44 2.10
CA ARG A 92 -0.75 -9.73 1.44
C ARG A 92 -2.22 -9.89 1.11
N GLU A 93 -3.10 -9.46 2.01
CA GLU A 93 -4.54 -9.51 1.80
C GLU A 93 -4.99 -8.50 0.74
N LEU A 94 -4.46 -7.28 0.76
CA LEU A 94 -4.76 -6.26 -0.26
C LEU A 94 -4.43 -6.73 -1.68
N LYS A 95 -3.36 -7.51 -1.87
CA LYS A 95 -3.03 -8.11 -3.18
C LYS A 95 -4.11 -9.03 -3.74
N ASN A 96 -4.94 -9.63 -2.88
CA ASN A 96 -6.00 -10.54 -3.31
C ASN A 96 -7.24 -9.80 -3.82
N TYR A 97 -7.34 -8.49 -3.55
CA TYR A 97 -8.45 -7.67 -3.99
C TYR A 97 -8.04 -6.81 -5.18
N LYS A 98 -8.76 -6.96 -6.29
CA LYS A 98 -8.58 -6.15 -7.48
C LYS A 98 -9.73 -5.17 -7.62
N GLY A 99 -9.40 -3.95 -7.96
CA GLY A 99 -10.33 -2.92 -8.34
C GLY A 99 -10.93 -2.12 -7.18
N ILE A 100 -10.52 -2.38 -5.95
CA ILE A 100 -10.92 -1.61 -4.77
C ILE A 100 -10.28 -0.23 -4.84
N VAL A 101 -11.09 0.80 -4.59
CA VAL A 101 -10.62 2.17 -4.44
C VAL A 101 -10.27 2.38 -2.97
N LEU A 102 -8.98 2.59 -2.69
CA LEU A 102 -8.49 2.83 -1.33
C LEU A 102 -8.54 4.31 -0.95
N VAL A 103 -8.32 5.17 -1.92
CA VAL A 103 -8.31 6.62 -1.74
C VAL A 103 -9.04 7.24 -2.91
N ASP A 104 -9.98 8.13 -2.63
CA ASP A 104 -10.62 9.00 -3.60
C ASP A 104 -10.74 10.39 -2.98
N VAL A 105 -9.83 11.28 -3.35
CA VAL A 105 -9.79 12.65 -2.82
C VAL A 105 -9.76 13.65 -3.96
N LYS A 106 -10.40 14.79 -3.70
CA LYS A 106 -10.41 15.95 -4.59
C LYS A 106 -10.03 17.19 -3.79
N ALA A 107 -8.98 17.86 -4.23
CA ALA A 107 -8.52 19.12 -3.65
C ALA A 107 -9.32 20.31 -4.22
N ASN A 108 -9.32 21.42 -3.47
CA ASN A 108 -10.05 22.64 -3.81
C ASN A 108 -9.59 23.28 -5.13
N ASP A 109 -8.37 22.98 -5.56
CA ASP A 109 -7.80 23.41 -6.84
C ASP A 109 -8.31 22.59 -8.03
N GLY A 110 -9.11 21.55 -7.79
CA GLY A 110 -9.66 20.63 -8.79
C GLY A 110 -8.80 19.39 -9.04
N THR A 111 -7.68 19.21 -8.34
CA THR A 111 -6.81 18.03 -8.44
C THR A 111 -7.50 16.83 -7.79
N GLU A 112 -7.60 15.72 -8.51
CA GLU A 112 -8.20 14.46 -8.08
C GLU A 112 -7.11 13.38 -7.96
N VAL A 113 -7.08 12.66 -6.84
CA VAL A 113 -6.19 11.51 -6.63
C VAL A 113 -7.04 10.30 -6.29
N LYS A 114 -6.91 9.25 -7.11
CA LYS A 114 -7.54 7.95 -6.89
C LYS A 114 -6.50 6.85 -6.82
N VAL A 115 -6.48 6.11 -5.72
CA VAL A 115 -5.61 4.94 -5.55
C VAL A 115 -6.48 3.70 -5.66
N LYS A 116 -6.14 2.82 -6.60
CA LYS A 116 -6.90 1.61 -6.91
C LYS A 116 -5.99 0.39 -6.89
N LEU A 117 -6.49 -0.71 -6.34
CA LEU A 117 -5.83 -2.02 -6.38
C LEU A 117 -6.08 -2.76 -7.70
#